data_AF-A0A847PKN3-F1
#
_entry.id   AF-A0A847PKN3-F1
#
_cell.length_a   1.000
_cell.length_b   1.000
_cell.length_c   1.000
_cell.angle_alpha   90.00
_cell.angle_beta   90.00
_cell.angle_gamma   90.00
#
_symmetry.space_group_name_H-M   'P 1'
#
loop_
_entity.id
_entity.type
_entity.pdbx_description
1 polymer ?
#
loop_
_entity_poly.entity_id
_entity_poly.type
_entity_poly.pdbx_seq_one_letter_code
_entity_poly.pdbx_strand_id
1 'polypeptide(L)'
;MKRFFKNVVVAMLIFTVLFSFFGCSAETKINETALVINDVKINVDVFSYYLDEVMKGTDLEKSEAIKLAEEKCADYVKYNTEFKELGLSLSSSNKADVSLTVNDLWGVYSGYYKKIGVSKETLTKVKESEAFRQAIIEKIYGEDGEKAISKEEKETYFEENYVFFKVISAYLCTVNDKGETVPLDDDEITAIKGQFADMKAKIKGDVTIDAVNLEYVTSLGGSTEAELPILSTSKKSETFPEPFFEEVKALEKDAISVLAYDKYIFLVQKKDGAEYYSDNAAMILSEMATKEFEKYMADKYSGVKIISTDMVEKECYDTIKGIKNAKTKAKEN
;
A
#
# COMPACT_ATOMS: atom_id res chain seq x y z
N MET A 1 -27.77 12.51 -53.93
CA MET A 1 -29.09 11.86 -53.71
C MET A 1 -28.98 11.09 -52.40
N LYS A 2 -29.69 11.35 -51.30
CA LYS A 2 -30.75 12.29 -50.93
C LYS A 2 -30.45 12.76 -49.48
N ARG A 3 -30.37 14.09 -49.32
CA ARG A 3 -30.72 14.83 -48.11
C ARG A 3 -32.09 14.36 -47.59
N PHE A 4 -32.27 14.27 -46.27
CA PHE A 4 -33.52 14.71 -45.66
C PHE A 4 -33.25 15.46 -44.35
N PHE A 5 -33.45 16.77 -44.45
CA PHE A 5 -33.58 17.74 -43.37
C PHE A 5 -35.03 17.71 -42.85
N LYS A 6 -35.23 17.99 -41.55
CA LYS A 6 -36.20 18.92 -40.93
C LYS A 6 -36.27 18.61 -39.43
N ASN A 7 -35.70 19.44 -38.57
CA ASN A 7 -36.25 20.68 -37.99
C ASN A 7 -37.48 20.43 -37.09
N VAL A 8 -37.46 21.02 -35.89
CA VAL A 8 -38.46 21.95 -35.32
C VAL A 8 -38.71 21.75 -33.80
N VAL A 9 -38.31 22.79 -33.03
CA VAL A 9 -38.97 23.42 -31.85
C VAL A 9 -38.70 22.93 -30.41
N VAL A 10 -37.90 23.77 -29.73
CA VAL A 10 -38.08 24.42 -28.41
C VAL A 10 -39.35 24.07 -27.60
N ALA A 11 -39.16 23.61 -26.36
CA ALA A 11 -40.06 23.94 -25.26
C ALA A 11 -39.30 23.92 -23.92
N MET A 12 -38.93 25.12 -23.46
CA MET A 12 -38.54 25.43 -22.10
C MET A 12 -39.78 25.26 -21.21
N LEU A 13 -39.80 24.30 -20.30
CA LEU A 13 -40.83 24.15 -19.28
C LEU A 13 -40.19 24.22 -17.89
N ILE A 14 -40.28 25.43 -17.34
CA ILE A 14 -40.12 25.71 -15.92
C ILE A 14 -41.23 24.97 -15.20
N PHE A 15 -40.88 23.98 -14.38
CA PHE A 15 -41.75 23.45 -13.34
C PHE A 15 -41.00 23.53 -12.01
N THR A 16 -41.06 24.72 -11.40
CA THR A 16 -40.85 24.88 -9.96
C THR A 16 -41.93 24.06 -9.25
N VAL A 17 -41.53 22.92 -8.69
CA VAL A 17 -42.32 22.23 -7.68
C VAL A 17 -41.46 22.13 -6.44
N LEU A 18 -41.74 23.05 -5.52
CA LEU A 18 -41.49 22.89 -4.10
C LEU A 18 -42.18 21.59 -3.66
N PHE A 19 -41.39 20.53 -3.48
CA PHE A 19 -41.76 19.41 -2.63
C PHE A 19 -40.74 19.31 -1.50
N SER A 20 -41.02 20.06 -0.45
CA SER A 20 -40.61 19.70 0.90
C SER A 20 -41.32 18.41 1.29
N PHE A 21 -40.66 17.28 1.08
CA PHE A 21 -40.94 16.05 1.80
C PHE A 21 -39.77 15.76 2.73
N PHE A 22 -40.02 15.93 4.04
CA PHE A 22 -39.28 15.24 5.08
C PHE A 22 -39.52 13.74 4.90
N GLY A 23 -38.64 13.10 4.13
CA GLY A 23 -38.56 11.66 3.96
C GLY A 23 -37.26 11.17 4.59
N CYS A 24 -37.36 10.61 5.79
CA CYS A 24 -36.26 9.88 6.42
C CYS A 24 -36.07 8.56 5.66
N SER A 25 -35.27 8.60 4.60
CA SER A 25 -34.69 7.42 3.96
C SER A 25 -33.24 7.75 3.66
N ALA A 26 -32.33 6.84 4.03
CA ALA A 26 -30.91 6.95 3.73
C ALA A 26 -30.68 6.92 2.21
N GLU A 27 -30.86 8.06 1.55
CA GLU A 27 -30.38 8.29 0.19
C GLU A 27 -28.86 8.38 0.25
N THR A 28 -28.21 7.60 -0.61
CA THR A 28 -26.77 7.40 -0.60
C THR A 28 -26.09 8.69 -1.08
N LYS A 29 -25.35 9.38 -0.19
CA LYS A 29 -24.67 10.69 -0.40
C LYS A 29 -23.57 10.73 -1.48
N ILE A 30 -23.50 9.72 -2.37
CA ILE A 30 -22.38 9.48 -3.30
C ILE A 30 -22.10 10.68 -4.24
N ASN A 31 -23.10 11.54 -4.48
CA ASN A 31 -22.99 12.68 -5.40
C ASN A 31 -22.94 14.05 -4.70
N GLU A 32 -22.88 14.09 -3.37
CA GLU A 32 -22.71 15.35 -2.64
C GLU A 32 -21.23 15.80 -2.72
N THR A 33 -20.99 17.10 -2.87
CA THR A 33 -19.63 17.66 -2.90
C THR A 33 -19.13 17.82 -1.46
N ALA A 34 -18.01 17.18 -1.14
CA ALA A 34 -17.33 17.32 0.15
C ALA A 34 -16.45 18.57 0.19
N LEU A 35 -15.65 18.79 -0.85
CA LEU A 35 -14.80 19.98 -0.97
C LEU A 35 -14.56 20.36 -2.44
N VAL A 36 -14.03 21.56 -2.66
CA VAL A 36 -13.60 22.06 -3.98
C VAL A 36 -12.12 22.39 -3.94
N ILE A 37 -11.37 21.90 -4.93
CA ILE A 37 -9.92 22.09 -5.07
C ILE A 37 -9.65 22.70 -6.44
N ASN A 38 -9.20 23.97 -6.49
CA ASN A 38 -8.98 24.70 -7.75
C ASN A 38 -10.16 24.54 -8.75
N ASP A 39 -11.38 24.79 -8.26
CA ASP A 39 -12.66 24.66 -8.99
C ASP A 39 -13.06 23.21 -9.37
N VAL A 40 -12.27 22.21 -9.03
CA VAL A 40 -12.61 20.79 -9.17
C VAL A 40 -13.40 20.33 -7.95
N LYS A 41 -14.62 19.84 -8.17
CA LYS A 41 -15.46 19.27 -7.11
C LYS A 41 -14.97 17.88 -6.72
N ILE A 42 -14.75 17.68 -5.43
CA ILE A 42 -14.51 16.36 -4.83
C ILE A 42 -15.80 15.89 -4.19
N ASN A 43 -16.28 14.74 -4.64
CA ASN A 43 -17.48 14.13 -4.10
C ASN A 43 -17.17 13.40 -2.78
N VAL A 44 -18.22 13.20 -1.98
CA VAL A 44 -18.18 12.52 -0.67
C VAL A 44 -17.55 11.14 -0.74
N ASP A 45 -17.74 10.40 -1.83
CA ASP A 45 -17.18 9.06 -2.01
C ASP A 45 -15.65 9.06 -2.12
N VAL A 46 -15.08 9.99 -2.89
CA VAL A 46 -13.63 10.17 -3.01
C VAL A 46 -13.05 10.66 -1.68
N PHE A 47 -13.69 11.65 -1.04
CA PHE A 47 -13.25 12.14 0.26
C PHE A 47 -13.29 11.03 1.33
N SER A 48 -14.38 10.25 1.39
CA SER A 48 -14.53 9.16 2.34
C SER A 48 -13.51 8.04 2.13
N TYR A 49 -13.11 7.77 0.89
CA TYR A 49 -12.03 6.83 0.60
C TYR A 49 -10.71 7.28 1.23
N TYR A 50 -10.30 8.53 0.96
CA TYR A 50 -9.03 9.04 1.49
C TYR A 50 -9.06 9.26 3.00
N LEU A 51 -10.21 9.67 3.55
CA LEU A 51 -10.40 9.77 4.99
C LEU A 51 -10.30 8.41 5.68
N ASP A 52 -10.89 7.35 5.09
CA ASP A 52 -10.72 6.00 5.62
C ASP A 52 -9.25 5.57 5.60
N GLU A 53 -8.55 5.85 4.49
CA GLU A 53 -7.14 5.53 4.28
C GLU A 53 -6.23 6.15 5.33
N VAL A 54 -6.34 7.46 5.59
CA VAL A 54 -5.49 8.14 6.60
C VAL A 54 -5.78 7.66 8.03
N MET A 55 -7.01 7.19 8.29
CA MET A 55 -7.42 6.63 9.58
C MET A 55 -7.14 5.11 9.70
N LYS A 56 -6.47 4.46 8.74
CA LYS A 56 -6.17 3.01 8.84
C LYS A 56 -5.05 2.78 9.86
N GLY A 57 -5.35 1.98 10.88
CA GLY A 57 -4.35 1.55 11.88
C GLY A 57 -3.94 2.63 12.88
N THR A 58 -4.53 3.82 12.81
CA THR A 58 -4.22 4.97 13.66
C THR A 58 -5.50 5.52 14.29
N ASP A 59 -5.40 5.97 15.54
CA ASP A 59 -6.46 6.77 16.16
C ASP A 59 -6.08 8.26 16.03
N LEU A 60 -6.56 8.88 14.95
CA LEU A 60 -6.32 10.29 14.66
C LEU A 60 -7.46 11.15 15.20
N GLU A 61 -7.11 12.32 15.73
CA GLU A 61 -8.09 13.35 16.06
C GLU A 61 -8.78 13.87 14.80
N LYS A 62 -10.05 14.26 14.95
CA LYS A 62 -10.93 14.62 13.81
C LYS A 62 -10.32 15.64 12.86
N SER A 63 -9.81 16.75 13.41
CA SER A 63 -9.24 17.84 12.60
C SER A 63 -7.98 17.42 11.84
N GLU A 64 -7.18 16.53 12.43
CA GLU A 64 -5.98 16.00 11.78
C GLU A 64 -6.34 15.03 10.65
N ALA A 65 -7.26 14.09 10.90
CA ALA A 65 -7.74 13.16 9.90
C ALA A 65 -8.36 13.88 8.68
N ILE A 66 -9.18 14.90 8.91
CA ILE A 66 -9.78 15.70 7.84
C ILE A 66 -8.70 16.40 7.03
N LYS A 67 -7.76 17.10 7.67
CA LYS A 67 -6.67 17.81 6.98
C LYS A 67 -5.84 16.87 6.11
N LEU A 68 -5.45 15.70 6.63
CA LEU A 68 -4.71 14.71 5.86
C LEU A 68 -5.53 14.16 4.68
N ALA A 69 -6.84 13.98 4.85
CA ALA A 69 -7.73 13.57 3.76
C ALA A 69 -7.88 14.65 2.68
N GLU A 70 -7.95 15.93 3.07
CA GLU A 70 -7.93 17.07 2.14
C GLU A 70 -6.63 17.11 1.32
N GLU A 71 -5.48 16.88 1.96
CA GLU A 71 -4.17 16.80 1.29
C GLU A 71 -4.14 15.64 0.27
N LYS A 72 -4.67 14.47 0.62
CA LYS A 72 -4.82 13.34 -0.33
C LYS A 72 -5.78 13.65 -1.49
N CYS A 73 -6.89 14.34 -1.22
CA CYS A 73 -7.79 14.81 -2.28
C CYS A 73 -7.10 15.83 -3.19
N ALA A 74 -6.26 16.70 -2.66
CA ALA A 74 -5.48 17.64 -3.45
C ALA A 74 -4.49 16.91 -4.36
N ASP A 75 -3.79 15.90 -3.85
CA ASP A 75 -2.90 15.06 -4.66
C ASP A 75 -3.67 14.32 -5.77
N TYR A 76 -4.85 13.78 -5.47
CA TYR A 76 -5.74 13.22 -6.48
C TYR A 76 -6.01 14.21 -7.62
N VAL A 77 -6.38 15.46 -7.31
CA VAL A 77 -6.63 16.49 -8.35
C VAL A 77 -5.38 16.84 -9.13
N LYS A 78 -4.24 16.99 -8.43
CA LYS A 78 -2.95 17.29 -9.06
C LYS A 78 -2.56 16.21 -10.06
N TYR A 79 -2.61 14.93 -9.69
CA TYR A 79 -2.24 13.84 -10.59
C TYR A 79 -3.18 13.72 -11.80
N ASN A 80 -4.49 13.86 -11.59
CA ASN A 80 -5.47 13.85 -12.68
C ASN A 80 -5.25 15.01 -13.66
N THR A 81 -4.99 16.21 -13.13
CA THR A 81 -4.74 17.41 -13.93
C THR A 81 -3.44 17.28 -14.71
N GLU A 82 -2.35 16.93 -14.04
CA GLU A 82 -1.01 16.81 -14.63
C GLU A 82 -0.99 15.76 -15.74
N PHE A 83 -1.57 14.59 -15.49
CA PHE A 83 -1.65 13.51 -16.46
C PHE A 83 -2.35 13.96 -17.76
N LYS A 84 -3.42 14.75 -17.63
CA LYS A 84 -4.14 15.33 -18.77
C LYS A 84 -3.33 16.42 -19.47
N GLU A 85 -2.68 17.31 -18.71
CA GLU A 85 -1.85 18.39 -19.28
C GLU A 85 -0.66 17.86 -20.07
N LEU A 86 -0.03 16.78 -19.59
CA LEU A 86 1.04 16.08 -20.29
C LEU A 86 0.55 15.25 -21.49
N GLY A 87 -0.75 15.20 -21.74
CA GLY A 87 -1.35 14.45 -22.85
C GLY A 87 -1.14 12.95 -22.73
N LEU A 88 -0.98 12.44 -21.50
CA LEU A 88 -0.71 11.02 -21.26
C LEU A 88 -1.97 10.18 -21.41
N SER A 89 -1.76 8.90 -21.66
CA SER A 89 -2.82 7.89 -21.66
C SER A 89 -2.27 6.60 -21.08
N LEU A 90 -3.09 5.91 -20.27
CA LEU A 90 -2.68 4.65 -19.68
C LEU A 90 -2.57 3.58 -20.77
N SER A 91 -1.49 2.81 -20.71
CA SER A 91 -1.30 1.64 -21.55
C SER A 91 -2.40 0.60 -21.28
N SER A 92 -2.58 -0.35 -22.20
CA SER A 92 -3.51 -1.47 -21.99
C SER A 92 -3.13 -2.31 -20.77
N SER A 93 -1.84 -2.47 -20.49
CA SER A 93 -1.35 -3.19 -19.30
C SER A 93 -1.78 -2.46 -18.03
N ASN A 94 -1.49 -1.15 -17.93
CA ASN A 94 -1.84 -0.36 -16.74
C ASN A 94 -3.34 -0.40 -16.46
N LYS A 95 -4.18 -0.37 -17.50
CA LYS A 95 -5.64 -0.49 -17.36
C LYS A 95 -6.06 -1.87 -16.86
N ALA A 96 -5.40 -2.93 -17.33
CA ALA A 96 -5.63 -4.29 -16.86
C ALA A 96 -5.24 -4.43 -15.38
N ASP A 97 -4.07 -3.90 -14.99
CA ASP A 97 -3.57 -3.94 -13.62
C ASP A 97 -4.48 -3.18 -12.64
N VAL A 98 -4.95 -1.99 -13.04
CA VAL A 98 -5.98 -1.24 -12.29
C VAL A 98 -7.26 -2.07 -12.16
N SER A 99 -7.73 -2.69 -13.25
CA SER A 99 -8.96 -3.48 -13.21
C SER A 99 -8.84 -4.70 -12.30
N LEU A 100 -7.71 -5.42 -12.35
CA LEU A 100 -7.42 -6.56 -11.47
C LEU A 100 -7.40 -6.11 -10.01
N THR A 101 -6.62 -5.07 -9.70
CA THR A 101 -6.53 -4.50 -8.34
C THR A 101 -7.90 -4.10 -7.79
N VAL A 102 -8.71 -3.41 -8.59
CA VAL A 102 -10.07 -2.99 -8.20
C VAL A 102 -10.97 -4.21 -7.96
N ASN A 103 -10.88 -5.24 -8.81
CA ASN A 103 -11.69 -6.44 -8.67
C ASN A 103 -11.34 -7.21 -7.40
N ASP A 104 -10.05 -7.35 -7.09
CA ASP A 104 -9.58 -8.07 -5.90
C ASP A 104 -9.99 -7.32 -4.62
N LEU A 105 -9.70 -6.02 -4.55
CA LEU A 105 -10.10 -5.19 -3.42
C LEU A 105 -11.61 -5.16 -3.22
N TRP A 106 -12.38 -5.05 -4.30
CA TRP A 106 -13.84 -5.06 -4.22
C TRP A 106 -14.39 -6.42 -3.80
N GLY A 107 -13.81 -7.51 -4.33
CA GLY A 107 -14.19 -8.89 -3.98
C GLY A 107 -14.10 -9.15 -2.48
N VAL A 108 -13.04 -8.66 -1.84
CA VAL A 108 -12.81 -8.83 -0.39
C VAL A 108 -13.53 -7.78 0.44
N TYR A 109 -13.53 -6.51 0.04
CA TYR A 109 -13.91 -5.37 0.90
C TYR A 109 -15.17 -4.61 0.48
N SER A 110 -15.90 -5.02 -0.55
CA SER A 110 -17.10 -4.28 -1.04
C SER A 110 -18.13 -3.97 0.04
N GLY A 111 -18.38 -4.90 0.97
CA GLY A 111 -19.30 -4.68 2.08
C GLY A 111 -18.85 -3.56 3.02
N TYR A 112 -17.54 -3.39 3.19
CA TYR A 112 -16.97 -2.27 3.95
C TYR A 112 -17.04 -0.96 3.16
N TYR A 113 -16.60 -0.97 1.89
CA TYR A 113 -16.64 0.21 1.01
C TYR A 113 -18.05 0.81 0.93
N LYS A 114 -19.08 -0.02 0.76
CA LYS A 114 -20.47 0.43 0.76
C LYS A 114 -20.89 1.11 2.07
N LYS A 115 -20.42 0.62 3.22
CA LYS A 115 -20.74 1.22 4.53
C LYS A 115 -20.14 2.61 4.70
N ILE A 116 -18.94 2.83 4.15
CA ILE A 116 -18.29 4.15 4.15
C ILE A 116 -18.67 5.00 2.91
N GLY A 117 -19.67 4.58 2.12
CA GLY A 117 -20.16 5.35 0.97
C GLY A 117 -19.28 5.30 -0.28
N VAL A 118 -18.30 4.39 -0.36
CA VAL A 118 -17.40 4.23 -1.51
C VAL A 118 -17.98 3.22 -2.50
N SER A 119 -18.10 3.63 -3.76
CA SER A 119 -18.55 2.75 -4.85
C SER A 119 -17.38 2.06 -5.55
N LYS A 120 -17.67 1.02 -6.35
CA LYS A 120 -16.63 0.37 -7.18
C LYS A 120 -16.07 1.33 -8.22
N GLU A 121 -16.92 2.21 -8.77
CA GLU A 121 -16.51 3.24 -9.73
C GLU A 121 -15.56 4.25 -9.08
N THR A 122 -15.86 4.67 -7.85
CA THR A 122 -14.97 5.54 -7.05
C THR A 122 -13.62 4.87 -6.83
N LEU A 123 -13.63 3.60 -6.44
CA LEU A 123 -12.41 2.82 -6.26
C LEU A 123 -11.61 2.75 -7.57
N THR A 124 -12.26 2.54 -8.71
CA THR A 124 -11.62 2.60 -10.03
C THR A 124 -10.95 3.95 -10.26
N LYS A 125 -11.66 5.07 -10.07
CA LYS A 125 -11.12 6.42 -10.28
C LYS A 125 -9.90 6.70 -9.41
N VAL A 126 -9.93 6.28 -8.14
CA VAL A 126 -8.79 6.43 -7.23
C VAL A 126 -7.60 5.59 -7.69
N LYS A 127 -7.83 4.33 -8.08
CA LYS A 127 -6.75 3.45 -8.60
C LYS A 127 -6.20 3.90 -9.95
N GLU A 128 -7.03 4.52 -10.80
CA GLU A 128 -6.56 5.19 -12.02
C GLU A 128 -5.68 6.40 -11.69
N SER A 129 -6.06 7.22 -10.71
CA SER A 129 -5.24 8.36 -10.24
C SER A 129 -3.88 7.92 -9.70
N GLU A 130 -3.83 6.82 -8.95
CA GLU A 130 -2.56 6.20 -8.53
C GLU A 130 -1.71 5.76 -9.73
N ALA A 131 -2.34 5.15 -10.75
CA ALA A 131 -1.64 4.80 -12.00
C ALA A 131 -1.21 6.04 -12.80
N PHE A 132 -1.95 7.14 -12.74
CA PHE A 132 -1.57 8.42 -13.35
C PHE A 132 -0.31 8.97 -12.69
N ARG A 133 -0.21 8.93 -11.36
CA ARG A 133 1.02 9.29 -10.64
C ARG A 133 2.22 8.52 -11.19
N GLN A 134 2.10 7.21 -11.33
CA GLN A 134 3.19 6.37 -11.85
C GLN A 134 3.55 6.72 -13.29
N ALA A 135 2.55 6.95 -14.16
CA ALA A 135 2.79 7.36 -15.54
C ALA A 135 3.47 8.74 -15.66
N ILE A 136 3.15 9.68 -14.76
CA ILE A 136 3.83 10.98 -14.72
C ILE A 136 5.28 10.81 -14.28
N ILE A 137 5.54 9.97 -13.26
CA ILE A 137 6.91 9.65 -12.83
C ILE A 137 7.70 9.04 -13.98
N GLU A 138 7.15 8.03 -14.67
CA GLU A 138 7.81 7.42 -15.83
C GLU A 138 8.09 8.44 -16.93
N LYS A 139 7.14 9.35 -17.20
CA LYS A 139 7.31 10.40 -18.22
C LYS A 139 8.47 11.36 -17.91
N ILE A 140 8.70 11.66 -16.63
CA ILE A 140 9.69 12.67 -16.21
C ILE A 140 11.05 12.02 -15.89
N TYR A 141 11.04 10.87 -15.23
CA TYR A 141 12.22 10.22 -14.64
C TYR A 141 12.57 8.85 -15.27
N GLY A 142 11.73 8.33 -16.17
CA GLY A 142 12.02 7.13 -16.95
C GLY A 142 13.15 7.34 -17.98
N GLU A 143 13.45 6.30 -18.77
CA GLU A 143 14.63 6.27 -19.68
C GLU A 143 14.68 7.45 -20.67
N ASP A 144 13.52 7.87 -21.19
CA ASP A 144 13.37 8.99 -22.13
C ASP A 144 12.94 10.30 -21.44
N GLY A 145 12.96 10.34 -20.11
CA GLY A 145 12.53 11.48 -19.30
C GLY A 145 13.56 12.62 -19.29
N GLU A 146 13.09 13.86 -19.13
CA GLU A 146 13.98 15.03 -18.99
C GLU A 146 14.88 14.94 -17.74
N LYS A 147 14.46 14.17 -16.74
CA LYS A 147 15.17 13.88 -15.49
C LYS A 147 15.43 12.39 -15.33
N ALA A 148 15.74 11.70 -16.43
CA ALA A 148 15.95 10.26 -16.47
C ALA A 148 16.89 9.78 -15.34
N ILE A 149 16.44 8.78 -14.59
CA ILE A 149 17.27 8.03 -13.64
C ILE A 149 17.84 6.83 -14.38
N SER A 150 19.16 6.75 -14.46
CA SER A 150 19.84 5.73 -15.25
C SER A 150 19.59 4.32 -14.70
N LYS A 151 19.76 3.32 -15.56
CA LYS A 151 19.66 1.91 -15.15
C LYS A 151 20.68 1.58 -14.05
N GLU A 152 21.90 2.08 -14.17
CA GLU A 152 22.98 1.85 -13.20
C GLU A 152 22.65 2.45 -11.82
N GLU A 153 22.07 3.65 -11.77
CA GLU A 153 21.62 4.26 -10.51
C GLU A 153 20.49 3.44 -9.85
N LYS A 154 19.55 2.90 -10.65
CA LYS A 154 18.47 2.05 -10.15
C LYS A 154 18.98 0.70 -9.64
N GLU A 155 19.92 0.07 -10.34
CA GLU A 155 20.57 -1.17 -9.90
C GLU A 155 21.36 -0.94 -8.60
N THR A 156 22.12 0.16 -8.52
CA THR A 156 22.84 0.56 -7.30
C THR A 156 21.88 0.77 -6.13
N TYR A 157 20.79 1.54 -6.32
CA TYR A 157 19.79 1.75 -5.28
C TYR A 157 19.16 0.44 -4.82
N PHE A 158 18.83 -0.47 -5.76
CA PHE A 158 18.26 -1.77 -5.46
C PHE A 158 19.19 -2.62 -4.60
N GLU A 159 20.48 -2.70 -4.98
CA GLU A 159 21.47 -3.41 -4.19
C GLU A 159 21.62 -2.80 -2.80
N GLU A 160 21.70 -1.48 -2.67
CA GLU A 160 21.90 -0.79 -1.38
C GLU A 160 20.69 -0.89 -0.44
N ASN A 161 19.47 -0.97 -0.97
CA ASN A 161 18.25 -0.84 -0.18
C ASN A 161 17.46 -2.14 0.00
N TYR A 162 17.84 -3.23 -0.68
CA TYR A 162 17.17 -4.53 -0.57
C TYR A 162 18.18 -5.64 -0.32
N VAL A 163 17.76 -6.62 0.49
CA VAL A 163 18.49 -7.88 0.68
C VAL A 163 17.57 -9.06 0.40
N PHE A 164 18.16 -10.11 -0.15
CA PHE A 164 17.48 -11.34 -0.53
C PHE A 164 18.08 -12.51 0.24
N PHE A 165 17.24 -13.40 0.73
CA PHE A 165 17.70 -14.47 1.61
C PHE A 165 16.71 -15.63 1.73
N LYS A 166 17.22 -16.82 2.06
CA LYS A 166 16.44 -17.91 2.64
C LYS A 166 16.56 -17.85 4.17
N VAL A 167 15.50 -18.21 4.89
CA VAL A 167 15.50 -18.13 6.36
C VAL A 167 14.76 -19.29 7.02
N ILE A 168 15.33 -19.80 8.11
CA ILE A 168 14.65 -20.61 9.13
C ILE A 168 14.53 -19.74 10.38
N SER A 169 13.39 -19.74 11.06
CA SER A 169 13.18 -18.92 12.25
C SER A 169 12.56 -19.70 13.41
N ALA A 170 12.80 -19.21 14.62
CA ALA A 170 12.13 -19.65 15.83
C ALA A 170 11.88 -18.47 16.77
N TYR A 171 10.89 -18.61 17.66
CA TYR A 171 10.62 -17.66 18.73
C TYR A 171 11.48 -17.96 19.95
N LEU A 172 11.96 -16.90 20.60
CA LEU A 172 12.61 -16.94 21.92
C LEU A 172 11.67 -16.44 23.03
N CYS A 173 10.38 -16.40 22.73
CA CYS A 173 9.33 -15.96 23.62
C CYS A 173 8.09 -16.85 23.49
N THR A 174 7.26 -16.85 24.53
CA THR A 174 5.96 -17.50 24.58
C THR A 174 4.88 -16.52 25.04
N VAL A 175 3.63 -16.96 25.04
CA VAL A 175 2.50 -16.22 25.58
C VAL A 175 2.10 -16.86 26.90
N ASN A 176 2.12 -16.09 27.99
CA ASN A 176 1.73 -16.59 29.31
C ASN A 176 0.19 -16.72 29.44
N ASP A 177 -0.29 -17.25 30.57
CA ASP A 177 -1.72 -17.41 30.84
C ASP A 177 -2.53 -16.10 30.84
N LYS A 178 -1.86 -14.94 30.89
CA LYS A 178 -2.47 -13.61 30.83
C LYS A 178 -2.50 -13.04 29.41
N GLY A 179 -2.02 -13.78 28.41
CA GLY A 179 -1.92 -13.29 27.03
C GLY A 179 -0.71 -12.38 26.78
N GLU A 180 0.22 -12.26 27.72
CA GLU A 180 1.40 -11.41 27.59
C GLU A 180 2.54 -12.18 26.93
N THR A 181 3.24 -11.55 25.98
CA THR A 181 4.47 -12.10 25.41
C THR A 181 5.60 -11.98 26.44
N VAL A 182 6.12 -13.12 26.88
CA VAL A 182 7.24 -13.23 27.83
C VAL A 182 8.38 -14.03 27.21
N PRO A 183 9.65 -13.75 27.55
CA PRO A 183 10.77 -14.58 27.08
C PRO A 183 10.60 -16.03 27.57
N LEU A 184 11.15 -16.97 26.81
CA LEU A 184 11.39 -18.34 27.29
C LEU A 184 12.43 -18.31 28.42
N ASP A 185 12.58 -19.41 29.17
CA ASP A 185 13.63 -19.46 30.18
C ASP A 185 15.04 -19.53 29.56
N ASP A 186 16.06 -19.22 30.37
CA ASP A 186 17.45 -19.11 29.88
C ASP A 186 17.99 -20.45 29.35
N ASP A 187 17.53 -21.59 29.89
CA ASP A 187 17.95 -22.92 29.46
C ASP A 187 17.31 -23.26 28.10
N GLU A 188 16.03 -22.96 27.91
CA GLU A 188 15.31 -23.09 26.64
C GLU A 188 15.92 -22.19 25.56
N ILE A 189 16.19 -20.91 25.87
CA ILE A 189 16.83 -19.97 24.94
C ILE A 189 18.22 -20.49 24.55
N THR A 190 19.00 -21.01 25.50
CA THR A 190 20.33 -21.57 25.23
C THR A 190 20.24 -22.82 24.36
N ALA A 191 19.28 -23.70 24.60
CA ALA A 191 19.05 -24.90 23.78
C ALA A 191 18.68 -24.53 22.35
N ILE A 192 17.78 -23.56 22.14
CA ILE A 192 17.39 -23.09 20.80
C ILE A 192 18.59 -22.46 20.08
N LYS A 193 19.37 -21.61 20.76
CA LYS A 193 20.60 -21.03 20.17
C LYS A 193 21.60 -22.10 19.76
N GLY A 194 21.79 -23.14 20.58
CA GLY A 194 22.60 -24.30 20.27
C GLY A 194 22.11 -25.04 19.03
N GLN A 195 20.81 -25.31 18.95
CA GLN A 195 20.19 -25.95 17.79
C GLN A 195 20.44 -25.18 16.49
N PHE A 196 20.31 -23.84 16.50
CA PHE A 196 20.57 -23.01 15.33
C PHE A 196 22.06 -22.97 14.94
N ALA A 197 22.97 -22.99 15.93
CA ALA A 197 24.40 -23.13 15.68
C ALA A 197 24.75 -24.48 15.03
N ASP A 198 24.13 -25.57 15.50
CA ASP A 198 24.29 -26.91 14.93
C ASP A 198 23.72 -26.99 13.50
N MET A 199 22.54 -26.40 13.26
CA MET A 199 21.97 -26.26 11.92
C MET A 199 22.92 -25.54 10.98
N LYS A 200 23.51 -24.41 11.39
CA LYS A 200 24.54 -23.72 10.61
C LYS A 200 25.75 -24.63 10.34
N ALA A 201 26.22 -25.37 11.34
CA ALA A 201 27.38 -26.24 11.21
C ALA A 201 27.16 -27.42 10.25
N LYS A 202 25.92 -27.90 10.11
CA LYS A 202 25.51 -28.94 9.15
C LYS A 202 25.57 -28.48 7.69
N ILE A 203 25.36 -27.19 7.42
CA ILE A 203 25.35 -26.63 6.05
C ILE A 203 26.80 -26.49 5.55
N LYS A 204 27.33 -27.58 4.98
CA LYS A 204 28.66 -27.69 4.38
C LYS A 204 28.61 -28.69 3.23
N GLY A 205 29.47 -28.48 2.22
CA GLY A 205 29.48 -29.32 1.02
C GLY A 205 28.12 -29.29 0.33
N ASP A 206 27.52 -30.46 0.13
CA ASP A 206 26.24 -30.61 -0.58
C ASP A 206 25.00 -30.45 0.32
N VAL A 207 25.17 -30.24 1.62
CA VAL A 207 24.04 -30.03 2.54
C VAL A 207 23.53 -28.60 2.42
N THR A 208 22.29 -28.42 1.99
CA THR A 208 21.64 -27.12 1.78
C THR A 208 20.85 -26.66 3.00
N ILE A 209 20.54 -25.35 3.06
CA ILE A 209 19.60 -24.81 4.06
C ILE A 209 18.20 -25.43 3.95
N ASP A 210 17.78 -25.80 2.74
CA ASP A 210 16.48 -26.43 2.48
C ASP A 210 16.40 -27.82 3.13
N ALA A 211 17.47 -28.63 3.00
CA ALA A 211 17.55 -29.93 3.64
C ALA A 211 17.55 -29.83 5.18
N VAL A 212 18.25 -28.83 5.73
CA VAL A 212 18.27 -28.57 7.17
C VAL A 212 16.91 -28.08 7.67
N ASN A 213 16.21 -27.23 6.90
CA ASN A 213 14.85 -26.80 7.22
C ASN A 213 13.87 -27.98 7.24
N LEU A 214 13.96 -28.88 6.27
CA LEU A 214 13.12 -30.08 6.22
C LEU A 214 13.34 -30.95 7.47
N GLU A 215 14.59 -31.17 7.87
CA GLU A 215 14.92 -31.90 9.10
C GLU A 215 14.33 -31.19 10.33
N TYR A 216 14.51 -29.87 10.43
CA TYR A 216 14.03 -29.06 11.54
C TYR A 216 12.51 -29.12 11.67
N VAL A 217 11.76 -28.82 10.60
CA VAL A 217 10.29 -28.85 10.63
C VAL A 217 9.75 -30.26 10.90
N THR A 218 10.37 -31.29 10.33
CA THR A 218 10.00 -32.69 10.60
C THR A 218 10.20 -33.06 12.07
N SER A 219 11.28 -32.57 12.70
CA SER A 219 11.54 -32.80 14.12
C SER A 219 10.47 -32.17 15.05
N LEU A 220 9.80 -31.11 14.57
CA LEU A 220 8.68 -30.48 15.25
C LEU A 220 7.32 -31.15 14.94
N GLY A 221 7.33 -32.27 14.19
CA GLY A 221 6.11 -32.96 13.75
C GLY A 221 5.35 -32.23 12.63
N GLY A 222 5.97 -31.23 12.01
CA GLY A 222 5.40 -30.48 10.90
C GLY A 222 5.72 -31.09 9.53
N SER A 223 5.15 -30.49 8.49
CA SER A 223 5.54 -30.69 7.10
C SER A 223 5.82 -29.33 6.45
N THR A 224 6.69 -29.30 5.46
CA THR A 224 7.06 -28.08 4.73
C THR A 224 7.34 -28.41 3.27
N GLU A 225 7.43 -27.39 2.43
CA GLU A 225 7.86 -27.53 1.05
C GLU A 225 9.34 -27.95 0.98
N ALA A 226 9.72 -28.61 -0.11
CA ALA A 226 11.08 -29.11 -0.27
C ALA A 226 12.12 -27.98 -0.39
N GLU A 227 11.70 -26.78 -0.80
CA GLU A 227 12.58 -25.63 -0.99
C GLU A 227 12.04 -24.39 -0.27
N LEU A 228 12.90 -23.72 0.50
CA LEU A 228 12.58 -22.43 1.09
C LEU A 228 12.49 -21.36 0.00
N PRO A 229 11.44 -20.52 0.02
CA PRO A 229 11.37 -19.38 -0.88
C PRO A 229 12.51 -18.41 -0.59
N ILE A 230 12.98 -17.72 -1.64
CA ILE A 230 13.82 -16.54 -1.46
C ILE A 230 12.88 -15.40 -1.04
N LEU A 231 13.14 -14.88 0.15
CA LEU A 231 12.46 -13.70 0.68
C LEU A 231 13.29 -12.46 0.40
N SER A 232 12.63 -11.30 0.40
CA SER A 232 13.30 -10.01 0.37
C SER A 232 12.83 -9.12 1.53
N THR A 233 13.71 -8.21 1.96
CA THR A 233 13.33 -7.11 2.82
C THR A 233 14.10 -5.86 2.43
N SER A 234 13.53 -4.69 2.71
CA SER A 234 14.17 -3.41 2.42
C SER A 234 14.73 -2.78 3.69
N LYS A 235 15.68 -1.86 3.52
CA LYS A 235 16.29 -1.09 4.61
C LYS A 235 15.27 -0.33 5.48
N LYS A 236 14.10 -0.01 4.91
CA LYS A 236 13.01 0.73 5.57
C LYS A 236 11.92 -0.19 6.14
N SER A 237 12.02 -1.51 5.94
CA SER A 237 11.03 -2.46 6.38
C SER A 237 11.13 -2.70 7.89
N GLU A 238 9.99 -2.66 8.57
CA GLU A 238 9.86 -3.04 9.99
C GLU A 238 9.48 -4.52 10.17
N THR A 239 9.46 -5.31 9.08
CA THR A 239 9.07 -6.73 9.13
C THR A 239 10.07 -7.59 9.90
N PHE A 240 11.35 -7.20 9.87
CA PHE A 240 12.42 -7.86 10.62
C PHE A 240 12.98 -6.90 11.68
N PRO A 241 13.44 -7.41 12.83
CA PRO A 241 14.00 -6.56 13.88
C PRO A 241 15.27 -5.85 13.41
N GLU A 242 15.49 -4.60 13.84
CA GLU A 242 16.82 -3.99 13.71
C GLU A 242 17.83 -4.76 14.59
N PRO A 243 19.08 -5.02 14.13
CA PRO A 243 19.71 -4.61 12.87
C PRO A 243 19.71 -5.65 11.71
N PHE A 244 18.70 -6.52 11.60
CA PHE A 244 18.66 -7.64 10.64
C PHE A 244 19.08 -7.30 9.21
N PHE A 245 18.53 -6.22 8.63
CA PHE A 245 18.86 -5.82 7.25
C PHE A 245 20.38 -5.62 7.06
N GLU A 246 21.02 -4.87 7.95
CA GLU A 246 22.45 -4.54 7.86
C GLU A 246 23.31 -5.79 8.08
N GLU A 247 22.92 -6.68 9.00
CA GLU A 247 23.62 -7.95 9.23
C GLU A 247 23.55 -8.87 8.02
N VAL A 248 22.38 -9.00 7.37
CA VAL A 248 22.24 -9.79 6.14
C VAL A 248 22.98 -9.13 4.97
N LYS A 249 22.92 -7.80 4.86
CA LYS A 249 23.62 -7.05 3.80
C LYS A 249 25.14 -7.25 3.88
N ALA A 250 25.70 -7.32 5.08
CA ALA A 250 27.13 -7.52 5.32
C ALA A 250 27.64 -8.94 5.00
N LEU A 251 26.76 -9.93 4.84
CA LEU A 251 27.16 -11.28 4.46
C LEU A 251 27.67 -11.33 3.01
N GLU A 252 28.61 -12.22 2.74
CA GLU A 252 28.97 -12.61 1.37
C GLU A 252 27.82 -13.39 0.71
N LYS A 253 27.80 -13.43 -0.63
CA LYS A 253 26.81 -14.22 -1.38
C LYS A 253 26.85 -15.69 -0.93
N ASP A 254 25.67 -16.28 -0.71
CA ASP A 254 25.44 -17.65 -0.24
C ASP A 254 25.97 -17.98 1.18
N ALA A 255 26.55 -17.01 1.89
CA ALA A 255 27.01 -17.19 3.25
C ALA A 255 25.84 -17.42 4.23
N ILE A 256 26.10 -18.25 5.24
CA ILE A 256 25.14 -18.63 6.29
C ILE A 256 25.50 -17.94 7.60
N SER A 257 24.51 -17.32 8.25
CA SER A 257 24.65 -16.78 9.60
C SER A 257 23.48 -17.13 10.51
N VAL A 258 23.76 -17.14 11.82
CA VAL A 258 22.73 -17.21 12.86
C VAL A 258 22.63 -15.81 13.46
N LEU A 259 21.44 -15.22 13.39
CA LEU A 259 21.14 -13.90 13.92
C LEU A 259 20.10 -14.06 15.04
N ALA A 260 20.43 -13.61 16.26
CA ALA A 260 19.56 -13.77 17.42
C ALA A 260 19.26 -12.40 18.05
N TYR A 261 17.98 -12.15 18.31
CA TYR A 261 17.45 -10.94 18.92
C TYR A 261 16.61 -11.31 20.14
N ASP A 262 15.97 -10.34 20.79
CA ASP A 262 15.19 -10.57 22.02
C ASP A 262 14.10 -11.65 21.88
N LYS A 263 13.34 -11.61 20.78
CA LYS A 263 12.16 -12.48 20.60
C LYS A 263 12.34 -13.53 19.51
N TYR A 264 13.41 -13.45 18.73
CA TYR A 264 13.56 -14.21 17.50
C TYR A 264 14.99 -14.68 17.31
N ILE A 265 15.13 -15.85 16.70
CA ILE A 265 16.40 -16.32 16.14
C ILE A 265 16.17 -16.74 14.70
N PHE A 266 17.16 -16.46 13.85
CA PHE A 266 17.13 -16.74 12.42
C PHE A 266 18.39 -17.46 12.00
N LEU A 267 18.25 -18.50 11.18
CA LEU A 267 19.32 -19.03 10.34
C LEU A 267 19.11 -18.49 8.93
N VAL A 268 20.01 -17.64 8.47
CA VAL A 268 19.87 -16.90 7.22
C VAL A 268 20.93 -17.35 6.22
N GLN A 269 20.52 -17.56 4.98
CA GLN A 269 21.42 -17.64 3.82
C GLN A 269 21.23 -16.42 2.93
N LYS A 270 22.26 -15.60 2.74
CA LYS A 270 22.18 -14.49 1.78
C LYS A 270 22.08 -15.03 0.35
N LYS A 271 21.18 -14.47 -0.44
CA LYS A 271 20.98 -14.80 -1.86
C LYS A 271 21.23 -13.59 -2.74
N ASP A 272 21.46 -13.90 -4.01
CA ASP A 272 21.54 -12.89 -5.05
C ASP A 272 20.14 -12.36 -5.35
N GLY A 273 20.01 -11.05 -5.47
CA GLY A 273 18.76 -10.37 -5.77
C GLY A 273 18.62 -9.98 -7.24
N ALA A 274 19.69 -10.07 -8.04
CA ALA A 274 19.76 -9.43 -9.35
C ALA A 274 18.63 -9.86 -10.30
N GLU A 275 18.21 -11.12 -10.25
CA GLU A 275 17.11 -11.63 -11.07
C GLU A 275 15.75 -11.00 -10.74
N TYR A 276 15.57 -10.47 -9.52
CA TYR A 276 14.35 -9.80 -9.08
C TYR A 276 14.33 -8.31 -9.42
N TYR A 277 15.40 -7.74 -9.98
CA TYR A 277 15.44 -6.31 -10.30
C TYR A 277 14.34 -5.91 -11.29
N SER A 278 14.12 -6.68 -12.35
CA SER A 278 13.12 -6.35 -13.38
C SER A 278 11.72 -6.21 -12.81
N ASP A 279 11.37 -7.08 -11.86
CA ASP A 279 10.04 -7.12 -11.24
C ASP A 279 9.83 -5.92 -10.29
N ASN A 280 10.93 -5.29 -9.85
CA ASN A 280 10.92 -4.18 -8.91
C ASN A 280 11.26 -2.82 -9.56
N ALA A 281 11.63 -2.79 -10.85
CA ALA A 281 12.17 -1.60 -11.52
C ALA A 281 11.25 -0.36 -11.45
N ALA A 282 9.93 -0.55 -11.64
CA ALA A 282 8.96 0.54 -11.55
C ALA A 282 8.81 1.09 -10.11
N MET A 283 8.83 0.20 -9.12
CA MET A 283 8.80 0.58 -7.71
C MET A 283 10.07 1.34 -7.34
N ILE A 284 11.25 0.84 -7.72
CA ILE A 284 12.55 1.49 -7.50
C ILE A 284 12.56 2.89 -8.10
N LEU A 285 12.12 3.03 -9.36
CA LEU A 285 12.01 4.33 -10.01
C LEU A 285 11.11 5.27 -9.20
N SER A 286 9.92 4.81 -8.79
CA SER A 286 9.01 5.60 -7.97
C SER A 286 9.66 6.00 -6.65
N GLU A 287 10.34 5.10 -5.94
CA GLU A 287 10.99 5.41 -4.66
C GLU A 287 12.09 6.48 -4.82
N MET A 288 12.96 6.33 -5.81
CA MET A 288 14.06 7.27 -6.07
C MET A 288 13.51 8.64 -6.49
N ALA A 289 12.47 8.66 -7.33
CA ALA A 289 11.89 9.89 -7.85
C ALA A 289 10.95 10.60 -6.86
N THR A 290 10.39 9.90 -5.84
CA THR A 290 9.27 10.41 -5.04
C THR A 290 9.54 11.79 -4.44
N LYS A 291 10.70 12.01 -3.81
CA LYS A 291 11.02 13.29 -3.17
C LYS A 291 11.07 14.46 -4.18
N GLU A 292 11.68 14.23 -5.34
CA GLU A 292 11.79 15.26 -6.36
C GLU A 292 10.45 15.47 -7.08
N PHE A 293 9.70 14.39 -7.31
CA PHE A 293 8.36 14.42 -7.86
C PHE A 293 7.39 15.20 -6.97
N GLU A 294 7.40 14.96 -5.66
CA GLU A 294 6.57 15.71 -4.72
C GLU A 294 6.90 17.20 -4.73
N LYS A 295 8.18 17.56 -4.81
CA LYS A 295 8.61 18.95 -4.98
C LYS A 295 8.11 19.54 -6.30
N TYR A 296 8.26 18.81 -7.41
CA TYR A 296 7.76 19.23 -8.72
C TYR A 296 6.25 19.54 -8.68
N MET A 297 5.46 18.63 -8.08
CA MET A 297 4.02 18.82 -7.96
C MET A 297 3.68 19.99 -7.03
N ALA A 298 4.41 20.17 -5.93
CA ALA A 298 4.21 21.27 -4.99
C ALA A 298 4.53 22.64 -5.61
N ASP A 299 5.61 22.74 -6.39
CA ASP A 299 6.01 23.97 -7.07
C ASP A 299 5.00 24.33 -8.17
N LYS A 300 4.63 23.35 -9.02
CA LYS A 300 3.70 23.55 -10.14
C LYS A 300 2.28 23.88 -9.69
N TYR A 301 1.81 23.22 -8.63
CA TYR A 301 0.49 23.45 -8.05
C TYR A 301 0.57 24.31 -6.78
N SER A 302 1.55 25.20 -6.68
CA SER A 302 1.64 26.13 -5.55
C SER A 302 0.38 27.01 -5.47
N GLY A 303 -0.14 27.19 -4.26
CA GLY A 303 -1.36 27.97 -4.05
C GLY A 303 -2.67 27.22 -4.34
N VAL A 304 -2.68 25.87 -4.28
CA VAL A 304 -3.94 25.09 -4.26
C VAL A 304 -4.91 25.71 -3.27
N LYS A 305 -6.09 26.10 -3.75
CA LYS A 305 -7.18 26.60 -2.93
C LYS A 305 -8.13 25.45 -2.62
N ILE A 306 -8.24 25.15 -1.33
CA ILE A 306 -9.22 24.19 -0.80
C ILE A 306 -10.39 24.99 -0.23
N ILE A 307 -11.61 24.63 -0.64
CA ILE A 307 -12.85 25.16 -0.10
C ILE A 307 -13.62 23.97 0.47
N SER A 308 -13.53 23.82 1.78
CA SER A 308 -14.10 22.71 2.54
C SER A 308 -15.60 22.92 2.78
N THR A 309 -16.34 21.81 2.86
CA THR A 309 -17.71 21.80 3.38
C THR A 309 -17.67 21.16 4.76
N ASP A 310 -17.25 21.92 5.77
CA ASP A 310 -16.95 21.44 7.14
C ASP A 310 -17.97 20.45 7.71
N MET A 311 -19.26 20.68 7.42
CA MET A 311 -20.35 19.80 7.87
C MET A 311 -20.28 18.41 7.24
N VAL A 312 -20.08 18.34 5.92
CA VAL A 312 -20.04 17.09 5.16
C VAL A 312 -18.80 16.27 5.54
N GLU A 313 -17.65 16.92 5.68
CA GLU A 313 -16.40 16.26 6.06
C GLU A 313 -16.48 15.68 7.47
N LYS A 314 -17.08 16.44 8.40
CA LYS A 314 -17.35 15.98 9.77
C LYS A 314 -18.27 14.76 9.79
N GLU A 315 -19.32 14.74 8.97
CA GLU A 315 -20.23 13.61 8.87
C GLU A 315 -19.54 12.35 8.30
N CYS A 316 -18.64 12.52 7.32
CA CYS A 316 -17.82 11.44 6.80
C CYS A 316 -16.93 10.84 7.91
N TYR A 317 -16.26 11.70 8.70
CA TYR A 317 -15.44 11.28 9.83
C TYR A 317 -16.26 10.50 10.86
N ASP A 318 -17.40 11.06 11.30
CA ASP A 318 -18.23 10.44 12.32
C ASP A 318 -18.77 9.08 11.86
N THR A 319 -19.09 8.94 10.57
CA THR A 319 -19.49 7.66 9.94
C THR A 319 -18.36 6.62 10.00
N ILE A 320 -17.16 6.98 9.54
CA ILE A 320 -16.01 6.05 9.49
C ILE A 320 -15.58 5.66 10.91
N LYS A 321 -15.48 6.62 11.83
CA LYS A 321 -15.12 6.36 13.23
C LYS A 321 -16.15 5.44 13.90
N GLY A 322 -17.44 5.66 13.65
CA GLY A 322 -18.51 4.80 14.17
C GLY A 322 -18.39 3.35 13.70
N ILE A 323 -18.12 3.13 12.40
CA ILE A 323 -17.94 1.79 11.82
C ILE A 323 -16.72 1.09 12.42
N LYS A 324 -15.59 1.81 12.57
CA LYS A 324 -14.36 1.24 13.15
C LYS A 324 -14.59 0.83 14.61
N ASN A 325 -15.23 1.66 15.42
CA ASN A 325 -15.56 1.36 16.82
C ASN A 325 -16.50 0.16 16.96
N ALA A 326 -17.48 0.00 16.07
CA ALA A 326 -18.39 -1.14 16.07
C ALA A 326 -17.66 -2.47 15.76
N LYS A 327 -16.62 -2.43 14.90
CA LYS A 327 -15.81 -3.60 14.55
C LYS A 327 -14.92 -4.06 15.71
N THR A 328 -14.41 -3.13 16.52
CA THR A 328 -13.63 -3.46 17.73
C THR A 328 -14.50 -4.19 18.76
N LYS A 329 -15.70 -3.66 19.05
CA LYS A 329 -16.64 -4.29 20.00
C LYS A 329 -17.14 -5.67 19.59
N ALA A 330 -17.22 -5.95 18.28
CA ALA A 330 -17.62 -7.26 17.78
C ALA A 330 -16.51 -8.33 17.88
N LYS A 331 -15.25 -7.93 18.16
CA LYS A 331 -14.14 -8.86 18.43
C LYS A 331 -13.95 -9.17 19.92
N GLU A 332 -14.59 -8.40 20.79
CA GLU A 332 -14.47 -8.50 22.27
C GLU A 332 -15.60 -9.32 22.92
N ASN A 333 -16.58 -9.80 22.14
CA ASN A 333 -17.69 -10.66 22.57
C ASN A 333 -17.63 -12.02 21.88
#